data_AF-A0A6G0W5W0-F1
#
_entry.id   AF-A0A6G0W5W0-F1
#
_cell.length_a   1.000
_cell.length_b   1.000
_cell.length_c   1.000
_cell.angle_alpha   90.00
_cell.angle_beta   90.00
_cell.angle_gamma   90.00
#
_symmetry.space_group_name_H-M   'P 1'
#
loop_
_entity.id
_entity.type
_entity.pdbx_description
1 polymer ?
#
loop_
_entity_poly.entity_id
_entity_poly.type
_entity_poly.pdbx_seq_one_letter_code
_entity_poly.pdbx_strand_id
1 'polypeptide(L)'
;MPRLAVLAILLTASTCTADIVQAISGHAASRRLVDYTKVWTCVHSTSGFRVPLRIANDSNIECWSNDGVNCVWDNNCDTYVASGKSPAAPLVCGCMHKQVWGNVGYDDPSHWCSDGKKALGANPTNPNCTPAPTPVPTTTPAPTSTLPVTTILPTTAQPTTTAPSATVTPPPKGAC
;
A
#
# COMPACT_ATOMS: atom_id res chain seq x y z
N MET A 1 5.38 -4.60 81.57
CA MET A 1 4.57 -5.78 81.17
C MET A 1 3.26 -5.68 81.94
N PRO A 2 2.02 -5.71 81.39
CA PRO A 2 1.57 -6.11 80.04
C PRO A 2 0.51 -5.16 79.38
N ARG A 3 0.15 -5.48 78.12
CA ARG A 3 -1.19 -5.46 77.49
C ARG A 3 -1.96 -4.17 77.11
N LEU A 4 -2.32 -4.13 75.81
CA LEU A 4 -3.60 -3.74 75.18
C LEU A 4 -3.94 -2.22 75.17
N ALA A 5 -4.53 -1.61 74.14
CA ALA A 5 -5.04 -2.04 72.83
C ALA A 5 -5.45 -0.78 72.04
N VAL A 6 -5.31 -0.81 70.70
CA VAL A 6 -6.36 -0.54 69.68
C VAL A 6 -7.06 0.84 69.76
N LEU A 7 -7.03 1.71 68.74
CA LEU A 7 -7.85 1.63 67.52
C LEU A 7 -7.66 2.89 66.64
N ALA A 8 -7.98 2.77 65.33
CA ALA A 8 -8.34 3.81 64.35
C ALA A 8 -7.18 4.41 63.50
N ILE A 9 -7.21 4.48 62.16
CA ILE A 9 -8.22 4.22 61.12
C ILE A 9 -7.51 3.76 59.83
N LEU A 10 -8.26 2.98 59.07
CA LEU A 10 -7.91 2.25 57.85
C LEU A 10 -7.40 3.13 56.69
N LEU A 11 -6.48 2.51 55.94
CA LEU A 11 -6.02 2.87 54.61
C LEU A 11 -7.18 2.92 53.60
N THR A 12 -7.20 3.94 52.74
CA THR A 12 -7.45 3.80 51.29
C THR A 12 -6.92 5.03 50.55
N ALA A 13 -5.60 5.10 50.36
CA ALA A 13 -5.04 5.97 49.34
C ALA A 13 -5.05 5.21 48.00
N SER A 14 -5.79 5.77 47.06
CA SER A 14 -5.95 5.32 45.68
C SER A 14 -4.59 5.16 44.99
N THR A 15 -4.15 3.92 44.76
CA THR A 15 -3.04 3.62 43.84
C THR A 15 -3.62 3.35 42.45
N CYS A 16 -4.06 4.41 41.78
CA CYS A 16 -4.11 4.38 40.32
C CYS A 16 -2.69 4.68 39.81
N THR A 17 -2.30 4.00 38.74
CA THR A 17 -1.03 4.12 37.99
C THR A 17 0.22 3.49 38.62
N ALA A 18 0.38 2.16 38.48
CA ALA A 18 1.69 1.54 38.29
C ALA A 18 1.68 0.09 37.73
N ASP A 19 0.57 -0.48 37.23
CA ASP A 19 0.51 -1.89 36.77
C ASP A 19 0.32 -2.05 35.25
N ILE A 20 1.22 -1.53 34.42
CA ILE A 20 1.33 -1.97 33.00
C ILE A 20 2.80 -2.17 32.58
N VAL A 21 3.65 -2.70 33.46
CA VAL A 21 5.00 -3.13 33.05
C VAL A 21 5.36 -4.49 33.66
N GLN A 22 4.52 -5.50 33.49
CA GLN A 22 4.97 -6.89 33.71
C GLN A 22 4.12 -7.93 32.98
N ALA A 23 4.33 -8.09 31.66
CA ALA A 23 3.87 -9.28 30.94
C ALA A 23 4.60 -9.53 29.61
N ILE A 24 5.93 -9.58 29.60
CA ILE A 24 6.71 -10.16 28.48
C ILE A 24 7.80 -11.09 29.02
N SER A 25 7.36 -12.19 29.63
CA SER A 25 8.17 -13.41 29.77
C SER A 25 7.22 -14.57 30.03
N GLY A 26 7.08 -15.47 29.06
CA GLY A 26 6.53 -16.81 29.33
C GLY A 26 5.18 -17.17 28.72
N HIS A 27 4.90 -16.86 27.44
CA HIS A 27 3.87 -17.59 26.69
C HIS A 27 4.35 -17.86 25.26
N ALA A 28 5.07 -18.98 25.08
CA ALA A 28 5.15 -19.66 23.80
C ALA A 28 3.78 -20.30 23.50
N ALA A 29 2.80 -19.46 23.17
CA ALA A 29 1.55 -19.85 22.57
C ALA A 29 1.46 -19.07 21.26
N SER A 30 1.33 -19.78 20.14
CA SER A 30 1.12 -19.23 18.80
C SER A 30 -0.12 -18.33 18.76
N ARG A 31 -0.03 -17.11 19.29
CA ARG A 31 -0.89 -16.00 18.91
C ARG A 31 -0.37 -15.55 17.57
N ARG A 32 -1.20 -15.71 16.53
CA ARG A 32 -1.03 -15.02 15.25
C ARG A 32 -0.68 -13.57 15.58
N LEU A 33 0.56 -13.16 15.30
CA LEU A 33 0.95 -11.76 15.36
C LEU A 33 0.06 -11.06 14.33
N VAL A 34 -1.08 -10.53 14.77
CA VAL A 34 -1.81 -9.56 13.97
C VAL A 34 -0.84 -8.41 13.87
N ASP A 35 -0.30 -8.21 12.67
CA ASP A 35 0.54 -7.06 12.38
C ASP A 35 -0.36 -5.83 12.53
N TYR A 36 -0.41 -5.31 13.76
CA TYR A 36 -1.27 -4.20 14.14
C TYR A 36 -0.90 -2.91 13.39
N THR A 37 0.25 -2.91 12.69
CA THR A 37 0.67 -1.83 11.80
C THR A 37 -0.05 -1.85 10.44
N LYS A 38 -0.78 -2.93 10.11
CA LYS A 38 -1.51 -3.11 8.83
C LYS A 38 -3.03 -3.04 8.97
N VAL A 39 -3.51 -2.31 9.98
CA VAL A 39 -4.94 -2.11 10.22
C VAL A 39 -5.47 -0.99 9.33
N TRP A 40 -6.66 -1.18 8.75
CA TRP A 40 -7.38 -0.13 8.03
C TRP A 40 -7.64 1.05 8.95
N THR A 41 -7.19 2.23 8.54
CA THR A 41 -7.26 3.46 9.32
C THR A 41 -7.74 4.58 8.43
N CYS A 42 -8.67 5.40 8.93
CA CYS A 42 -9.08 6.59 8.22
C CYS A 42 -8.08 7.73 8.41
N VAL A 43 -7.42 8.11 7.32
CA VAL A 43 -6.42 9.18 7.30
C VAL A 43 -7.05 10.45 6.72
N HIS A 44 -6.82 11.59 7.39
CA HIS A 44 -7.11 12.90 6.81
C HIS A 44 -6.01 13.27 5.82
N SER A 45 -6.40 13.47 4.56
CA SER A 45 -5.50 14.06 3.58
C SER A 45 -5.36 15.56 3.83
N THR A 46 -4.19 16.10 3.53
CA THR A 46 -3.94 17.54 3.49
C THR A 46 -4.81 18.28 2.48
N SER A 47 -5.36 17.54 1.51
CA SER A 47 -6.33 18.03 0.51
C SER A 47 -7.78 18.09 1.03
N GLY A 48 -8.03 17.77 2.30
CA GLY A 48 -9.31 18.02 2.99
C GLY A 48 -10.32 16.86 2.97
N PHE A 49 -9.97 15.72 2.39
CA PHE A 49 -10.81 14.52 2.35
C PHE A 49 -10.28 13.40 3.26
N ARG A 50 -11.12 12.42 3.56
CA ARG A 50 -10.74 11.21 4.32
C ARG A 50 -10.58 10.00 3.43
N VAL A 51 -9.59 9.17 3.71
CA VAL A 51 -9.34 7.95 2.93
C VAL A 51 -9.08 6.78 3.89
N PRO A 52 -9.74 5.63 3.71
CA PRO A 52 -9.39 4.40 4.41
C PRO A 52 -8.10 3.84 3.81
N LEU A 53 -7.01 3.96 4.56
CA LEU A 53 -5.66 3.54 4.17
C LEU A 53 -5.15 2.45 5.11
N ARG A 54 -4.22 1.63 4.62
CA ARG A 54 -3.37 0.79 5.47
C ARG A 54 -1.99 0.62 4.85
N ILE A 55 -1.09 0.00 5.60
CA ILE A 55 0.20 -0.46 5.08
C ILE A 55 0.00 -1.82 4.40
N ALA A 56 0.37 -1.88 3.12
CA ALA A 56 0.33 -3.07 2.27
C ALA A 56 1.46 -4.06 2.61
N ASN A 57 1.50 -5.19 1.90
CA ASN A 57 2.49 -6.24 2.15
C ASN A 57 3.94 -5.85 1.82
N ASP A 58 4.12 -5.00 0.82
CA ASP A 58 5.41 -4.43 0.37
C ASP A 58 5.79 -3.13 1.10
N SER A 59 5.08 -2.85 2.21
CA SER A 59 5.22 -1.64 3.02
C SER A 59 4.85 -0.34 2.31
N ASN A 60 4.20 -0.41 1.13
CA ASN A 60 3.52 0.74 0.53
C ASN A 60 2.23 1.09 1.27
N ILE A 61 1.71 2.28 0.99
CA ILE A 61 0.34 2.63 1.38
C ILE A 61 -0.61 2.03 0.36
N GLU A 62 -1.72 1.49 0.82
CA GLU A 62 -2.83 1.11 -0.05
C GLU A 62 -4.14 1.72 0.46
N CYS A 63 -4.98 2.12 -0.48
CA CYS A 63 -6.32 2.60 -0.19
C CYS A 63 -7.35 1.48 -0.34
N TRP A 64 -8.47 1.62 0.36
CA TRP A 64 -9.60 0.73 0.15
C TRP A 64 -10.16 0.93 -1.26
N SER A 65 -10.11 -0.11 -2.07
CA SER A 65 -10.67 -0.13 -3.43
C SER A 65 -11.21 -1.51 -3.74
N ASN A 66 -12.31 -1.61 -4.49
CA ASN A 66 -12.84 -2.89 -4.93
C ASN A 66 -12.51 -3.20 -6.40
N ASP A 67 -11.88 -2.26 -7.11
CA ASP A 67 -11.55 -2.37 -8.53
C ASP A 67 -10.06 -2.17 -8.82
N GLY A 68 -9.23 -1.89 -7.81
CA GLY A 68 -7.81 -1.63 -7.97
C GLY A 68 -7.50 -0.30 -8.65
N VAL A 69 -8.48 0.59 -8.79
CA VAL A 69 -8.35 1.86 -9.53
C VAL A 69 -8.88 3.03 -8.72
N ASN A 70 -10.09 2.90 -8.17
CA ASN A 70 -10.79 3.95 -7.46
C ASN A 70 -10.77 3.67 -5.96
N CYS A 71 -10.21 4.61 -5.19
CA CYS A 71 -10.31 4.56 -3.73
C CYS A 71 -11.71 4.95 -3.25
N VAL A 72 -12.07 4.45 -2.08
CA VAL A 72 -13.17 5.00 -1.28
C VAL A 72 -12.74 6.35 -0.69
N TRP A 73 -13.65 7.32 -0.65
CA TRP A 73 -13.41 8.66 -0.11
C TRP A 73 -14.44 9.07 0.96
N ASP A 74 -14.05 10.06 1.77
CA ASP A 74 -14.86 10.89 2.66
C ASP A 74 -15.74 10.15 3.68
N ASN A 75 -17.03 10.47 3.71
CA ASN A 75 -18.01 10.06 4.73
C ASN A 75 -18.17 8.54 4.84
N ASN A 76 -17.73 7.80 3.82
CA ASN A 76 -17.76 6.35 3.85
C ASN A 76 -16.56 5.75 4.60
N CYS A 77 -15.50 6.52 4.86
CA CYS A 77 -14.26 6.01 5.43
C CYS A 77 -14.50 5.22 6.72
N ASP A 78 -15.18 5.84 7.70
CA ASP A 78 -15.40 5.23 9.02
C ASP A 78 -16.27 3.98 8.90
N THR A 79 -17.25 3.96 7.99
CA THR A 79 -18.09 2.79 7.70
C THR A 79 -17.26 1.62 7.18
N TYR A 80 -16.34 1.87 6.24
CA TYR A 80 -15.49 0.81 5.68
C TYR A 80 -14.50 0.29 6.71
N VAL A 81 -13.84 1.17 7.46
CA VAL A 81 -12.90 0.78 8.53
C VAL A 81 -13.62 -0.02 9.63
N ALA A 82 -14.79 0.44 10.07
CA ALA A 82 -15.57 -0.25 11.11
C ALA A 82 -16.18 -1.57 10.66
N SER A 83 -16.28 -1.83 9.34
CA SER A 83 -16.91 -3.04 8.81
C SER A 83 -16.17 -4.33 9.16
N GLY A 84 -14.87 -4.24 9.51
CA GLY A 84 -14.00 -5.40 9.71
C GLY A 84 -13.75 -6.23 8.44
N LYS A 85 -14.22 -5.76 7.28
CA LYS A 85 -14.03 -6.44 5.98
C LYS A 85 -12.70 -6.06 5.36
N SER A 86 -12.40 -6.68 4.22
CA SER A 86 -11.31 -6.27 3.35
C SER A 86 -11.83 -5.96 1.95
N PRO A 87 -11.24 -4.97 1.26
CA PRO A 87 -11.53 -4.70 -0.14
C PRO A 87 -11.19 -5.90 -1.04
N ALA A 88 -11.88 -6.01 -2.17
CA ALA A 88 -11.59 -7.04 -3.16
C ALA A 88 -10.27 -6.80 -3.92
N ALA A 89 -9.94 -5.53 -4.20
CA ALA A 89 -8.77 -5.15 -4.97
C ALA A 89 -8.25 -3.77 -4.49
N PRO A 90 -7.58 -3.69 -3.33
CA PRO A 90 -7.01 -2.43 -2.87
C PRO A 90 -6.00 -1.86 -3.88
N LEU A 91 -5.96 -0.53 -3.99
CA LEU A 91 -5.01 0.18 -4.86
C LEU A 91 -3.78 0.55 -4.04
N VAL A 92 -2.63 0.01 -4.43
CA VAL A 92 -1.34 0.20 -3.76
C VAL A 92 -0.55 1.33 -4.43
N CYS A 93 -0.03 2.25 -3.63
CA CYS A 93 0.93 3.27 -4.06
C CYS A 93 2.23 2.64 -4.61
N GLY A 94 3.07 3.43 -5.27
CA GLY A 94 4.27 2.91 -5.92
C GLY A 94 3.96 2.32 -7.30
N CYS A 95 4.42 1.10 -7.56
CA CYS A 95 4.35 0.51 -8.90
C CYS A 95 2.93 0.30 -9.43
N MET A 96 2.01 -0.19 -8.60
CA MET A 96 0.62 -0.41 -9.03
C MET A 96 -0.05 0.92 -9.37
N HIS A 97 0.06 1.92 -8.51
CA HIS A 97 -0.45 3.27 -8.80
C HIS A 97 0.13 3.86 -10.08
N LYS A 98 1.44 3.64 -10.36
CA LYS A 98 2.07 4.10 -11.60
C LYS A 98 1.49 3.44 -12.84
N GLN A 99 1.13 2.17 -12.77
CA GLN A 99 0.49 1.46 -13.88
C GLN A 99 -0.92 1.97 -14.17
N VAL A 100 -1.67 2.35 -13.13
CA VAL A 100 -3.07 2.80 -13.24
C VAL A 100 -3.18 4.28 -13.59
N TRP A 101 -2.41 5.14 -12.91
CA TRP A 101 -2.54 6.61 -12.94
C TRP A 101 -1.32 7.34 -13.50
N GLY A 102 -0.28 6.62 -13.93
CA GLY A 102 0.92 7.20 -14.55
C GLY A 102 1.94 7.82 -13.59
N ASN A 103 1.68 7.80 -12.28
CA ASN A 103 2.57 8.31 -11.24
C ASN A 103 2.60 7.38 -10.02
N VAL A 104 3.64 7.42 -9.18
CA VAL A 104 3.73 6.51 -8.01
C VAL A 104 2.92 6.98 -6.80
N GLY A 105 2.35 8.19 -6.85
CA GLY A 105 1.62 8.83 -5.77
C GLY A 105 2.49 9.46 -4.69
N TYR A 106 3.80 9.16 -4.61
CA TYR A 106 4.73 9.74 -3.64
C TYR A 106 5.48 10.98 -4.13
N ASP A 107 5.41 11.29 -5.42
CA ASP A 107 6.08 12.46 -6.00
C ASP A 107 5.44 13.79 -5.57
N ASP A 108 4.15 13.74 -5.18
CA ASP A 108 3.40 14.88 -4.66
C ASP A 108 3.22 14.74 -3.13
N PRO A 109 3.73 15.70 -2.33
CA PRO A 109 3.57 15.70 -0.88
C PRO A 109 2.12 15.81 -0.40
N SER A 110 1.21 16.36 -1.21
CA SER A 110 -0.21 16.55 -0.88
C SER A 110 -1.11 15.37 -1.31
N HIS A 111 -0.51 14.38 -1.99
CA HIS A 111 -1.22 13.20 -2.43
C HIS A 111 -1.44 12.23 -1.27
N TRP A 112 -2.56 11.50 -1.28
CA TRP A 112 -2.97 10.60 -0.20
C TRP A 112 -1.95 9.48 0.09
N CYS A 113 -1.13 9.09 -0.90
CA CYS A 113 -0.01 8.18 -0.67
C CYS A 113 1.03 8.78 0.29
N SER A 114 1.41 10.04 0.09
CA SER A 114 2.36 10.78 0.94
C SER A 114 1.77 11.05 2.32
N ASP A 115 0.50 11.47 2.38
CA ASP A 115 -0.23 11.67 3.64
C ASP A 115 -0.33 10.37 4.44
N GLY A 116 -0.73 9.28 3.79
CA GLY A 116 -0.80 7.95 4.39
C GLY A 116 0.56 7.48 4.90
N LYS A 117 1.63 7.70 4.14
CA LYS A 117 3.00 7.32 4.53
C LYS A 117 3.40 8.02 5.83
N LYS A 118 3.13 9.32 5.92
CA LYS A 118 3.40 10.12 7.12
C LYS A 118 2.51 9.73 8.30
N ALA A 119 1.22 9.53 8.06
CA ALA A 119 0.23 9.26 9.11
C ALA A 119 0.38 7.85 9.70
N LEU A 120 0.69 6.85 8.87
CA LEU A 120 0.78 5.45 9.30
C LEU A 120 2.22 4.98 9.53
N GLY A 121 3.23 5.81 9.21
CA GLY A 121 4.64 5.47 9.38
C GLY A 121 5.14 4.41 8.39
N ALA A 122 4.59 4.40 7.16
CA ALA A 122 4.97 3.41 6.16
C ALA A 122 6.40 3.64 5.64
N ASN A 123 7.10 2.53 5.37
CA ASN A 123 8.44 2.55 4.77
C ASN A 123 8.47 1.67 3.51
N PRO A 124 8.02 2.19 2.36
CA PRO A 124 8.00 1.44 1.10
C PRO A 124 9.37 0.92 0.70
N THR A 125 9.44 -0.33 0.23
CA THR A 125 10.72 -0.92 -0.23
C THR A 125 11.14 -0.37 -1.60
N ASN A 126 10.17 -0.01 -2.45
CA ASN A 126 10.42 0.60 -3.76
C ASN A 126 9.40 1.72 -4.06
N PRO A 127 9.49 2.88 -3.38
CA PRO A 127 8.49 3.94 -3.49
C PRO A 127 8.41 4.53 -4.91
N ASN A 128 9.53 4.54 -5.65
CA ASN A 128 9.62 5.22 -6.95
C ASN A 128 9.37 4.27 -8.13
N CYS A 129 9.05 3.01 -7.86
CA CYS A 129 8.94 1.96 -8.86
C CYS A 129 10.14 1.92 -9.82
N THR A 130 11.34 2.04 -9.25
CA THR A 130 12.58 1.87 -10.01
C THR A 130 12.91 0.38 -10.06
N PRO A 131 13.24 -0.18 -11.24
CA PRO A 131 13.80 -1.53 -11.30
C PRO A 131 14.98 -1.63 -10.34
N ALA A 132 15.09 -2.76 -9.62
CA ALA A 132 16.34 -3.06 -8.93
C ALA A 132 17.48 -2.94 -9.95
N PRO A 133 18.66 -2.41 -9.56
CA PRO A 133 19.78 -2.36 -10.47
C PRO A 133 20.03 -3.78 -10.97
N THR A 134 19.79 -4.01 -12.27
CA THR A 134 20.15 -5.26 -12.91
C THR A 134 21.64 -5.45 -12.63
N PRO A 135 22.09 -6.59 -12.08
CA PRO A 135 23.52 -6.87 -12.09
C PRO A 135 23.96 -6.78 -13.55
N VAL A 136 24.79 -5.78 -13.86
CA VAL A 136 25.29 -5.56 -15.21
C VAL A 136 25.88 -6.90 -15.64
N PRO A 137 25.36 -7.54 -16.70
CA PRO A 137 25.97 -8.75 -17.21
C PRO A 137 27.40 -8.37 -17.61
N THR A 138 28.40 -8.91 -16.90
CA THR A 138 29.79 -8.85 -17.32
C THR A 138 29.83 -9.41 -18.73
N THR A 139 30.15 -8.56 -19.71
CA THR A 139 30.23 -8.94 -21.11
C THR A 139 31.37 -9.92 -21.29
N THR A 140 31.10 -11.21 -21.09
CA THR A 140 31.93 -12.28 -21.64
C THR A 140 31.83 -12.16 -23.16
N PRO A 141 32.92 -11.88 -23.89
CA PRO A 141 32.86 -11.73 -25.34
C PRO A 141 32.32 -13.03 -25.96
N ALA A 142 31.21 -12.92 -26.68
CA ALA A 142 30.63 -14.03 -27.42
C ALA A 142 31.63 -14.50 -28.49
N PRO A 143 31.85 -15.82 -28.67
CA PRO A 143 32.65 -16.31 -29.77
C PRO A 143 31.94 -15.95 -31.09
N THR A 144 32.67 -15.26 -31.97
CA THR A 144 32.27 -14.94 -33.34
C THR A 144 31.88 -16.24 -34.07
N SER A 145 30.58 -16.44 -34.28
CA SER A 145 30.06 -17.54 -35.09
C SER A 145 29.90 -17.05 -36.53
N THR A 146 30.80 -17.49 -37.40
CA THR A 146 30.78 -17.24 -38.84
C THR A 146 29.77 -18.18 -39.50
N LEU A 147 28.55 -17.70 -39.75
CA LEU A 147 27.57 -18.43 -40.57
C LEU A 147 27.80 -18.14 -42.06
N PRO A 148 27.70 -19.14 -42.96
CA PRO A 148 27.78 -18.91 -44.40
C PRO A 148 26.54 -18.20 -44.92
N VAL A 149 26.77 -17.09 -45.61
CA VAL A 149 25.76 -16.31 -46.33
C VAL A 149 25.17 -17.18 -47.44
N THR A 150 23.87 -17.50 -47.34
CA THR A 150 23.11 -18.09 -48.44
C THR A 150 22.22 -17.02 -49.06
N THR A 151 22.53 -16.69 -50.31
CA THR A 151 21.80 -15.74 -51.17
C THR A 151 20.46 -16.32 -51.61
N ILE A 152 19.35 -15.63 -51.34
CA ILE A 152 18.07 -15.81 -52.06
C ILE A 152 17.42 -14.45 -52.37
N LEU A 153 16.88 -14.43 -53.59
CA LEU A 153 16.43 -13.36 -54.50
C LEU A 153 15.14 -12.63 -54.03
N PRO A 154 14.86 -11.38 -54.46
CA PRO A 154 13.81 -10.55 -53.86
C PRO A 154 12.41 -10.95 -54.31
N THR A 155 11.46 -10.97 -53.37
CA THR A 155 10.03 -11.10 -53.65
C THR A 155 9.32 -9.78 -53.34
N THR A 156 8.88 -9.18 -54.44
CA THR A 156 7.80 -8.22 -54.72
C THR A 156 7.08 -7.54 -53.54
N ALA A 157 7.15 -6.20 -53.55
CA ALA A 157 6.37 -5.30 -52.72
C ALA A 157 4.85 -5.43 -52.97
N GLN A 158 4.09 -5.52 -51.88
CA GLN A 158 2.62 -5.45 -51.88
C GLN A 158 2.18 -4.03 -51.46
N PRO A 159 1.24 -3.38 -52.18
CA PRO A 159 0.78 -2.04 -51.85
C PRO A 159 -0.07 -2.02 -50.57
N THR A 160 0.23 -1.04 -49.72
CA THR A 160 -0.51 -0.63 -48.53
C THR A 160 -1.89 -0.12 -48.92
N THR A 161 -2.94 -0.77 -48.41
CA THR A 161 -4.31 -0.24 -48.45
C THR A 161 -4.65 0.31 -47.07
N THR A 162 -4.78 1.64 -46.99
CA THR A 162 -5.11 2.41 -45.79
C THR A 162 -6.58 2.21 -45.43
N ALA A 163 -6.87 1.68 -44.24
CA ALA A 163 -8.21 1.69 -43.66
C ALA A 163 -8.39 2.95 -42.78
N PRO A 164 -9.51 3.69 -42.88
CA PRO A 164 -9.76 4.88 -42.06
C PRO A 164 -10.06 4.51 -40.60
N SER A 165 -9.50 5.32 -39.69
CA SER A 165 -9.66 5.25 -38.25
C SER A 165 -11.11 5.58 -37.85
N ALA A 166 -11.79 4.63 -37.20
CA ALA A 166 -13.08 4.87 -36.58
C ALA A 166 -12.87 5.63 -35.26
N THR A 167 -13.38 6.86 -35.21
CA THR A 167 -13.50 7.66 -33.99
C THR A 167 -14.51 7.00 -33.04
N VAL A 168 -14.03 6.42 -31.94
CA VAL A 168 -14.90 5.95 -30.85
C VAL A 168 -15.24 7.15 -29.95
N THR A 169 -16.49 7.58 -30.01
CA THR A 169 -17.06 8.58 -29.09
C THR A 169 -17.33 7.92 -27.73
N PRO A 170 -16.96 8.52 -26.59
CA PRO A 170 -17.31 7.99 -25.27
C PRO A 170 -18.83 8.13 -24.99
N PRO A 171 -19.43 7.19 -24.23
CA PRO A 171 -20.86 7.22 -23.90
C PRO A 171 -21.20 8.38 -22.95
N PRO A 172 -22.41 8.96 -23.05
CA PRO A 172 -22.83 10.08 -22.21
C PRO A 172 -22.98 9.66 -20.74
N LYS A 173 -22.45 10.49 -19.83
CA LYS A 173 -22.72 10.41 -18.38
C LYS A 173 -24.23 10.54 -18.15
N GLY A 174 -24.88 9.41 -17.85
CA GLY A 174 -26.24 9.38 -17.35
C GLY A 174 -26.28 9.96 -15.94
N ALA A 175 -27.09 11.00 -15.77
CA ALA A 175 -27.53 11.50 -14.49
C ALA A 175 -28.56 10.54 -13.88
N CYS A 176 -28.35 10.18 -12.62
CA CYS A 176 -29.39 9.83 -11.67
C CYS A 176 -29.16 10.71 -10.43
#